data_AF-A0A926AQ02-F1
#
_entry.id   AF-A0A926AQ02-F1
#
_cell.length_a   1.000
_cell.length_b   1.000
_cell.length_c   1.000
_cell.angle_alpha   90.00
_cell.angle_beta   90.00
_cell.angle_gamma   90.00
#
_symmetry.space_group_name_H-M   'P 1'
#
loop_
_entity.id
_entity.type
_entity.pdbx_description
1 polymer ?
#
loop_
_entity_poly.entity_id
_entity_poly.type
_entity_poly.pdbx_seq_one_letter_code
_entity_poly.pdbx_strand_id
1 'polypeptide(L)' 'MTTKQLLRDFTDKLPEDISLADAIERLQIMESIRQGQADIAAGRFVTHEELGREMKSWNSTSSGRTVPAPN' A
#
# COMPACT_ATOMS: atom_id res chain seq x y z
N MET A 1 14.19 2.28 -16.16
CA MET A 1 12.91 2.80 -16.69
C MET A 1 12.64 4.14 -16.02
N THR A 2 12.21 5.15 -16.77
CA THR A 2 11.83 6.45 -16.18
C THR A 2 10.35 6.45 -15.76
N THR A 3 9.98 7.31 -14.82
CA THR A 3 8.57 7.51 -14.42
C THR A 3 7.68 7.87 -15.61
N LYS A 4 8.19 8.68 -16.55
CA LYS A 4 7.46 9.07 -17.76
C LYS A 4 7.19 7.89 -18.69
N GLN A 5 8.17 6.99 -18.85
CA GLN A 5 7.98 5.76 -19.65
C GLN A 5 6.96 4.83 -18.99
N LEU A 6 7.01 4.67 -17.66
CA LEU A 6 6.04 3.87 -16.93
C LEU A 6 4.61 4.38 -17.11
N LEU A 7 4.40 5.69 -17.01
CA LEU A 7 3.09 6.31 -17.22
C LEU A 7 2.60 6.10 -18.66
N ARG A 8 3.48 6.20 -19.65
CA ARG A 8 3.12 5.91 -21.04
C ARG A 8 2.68 4.45 -21.21
N ASP A 9 3.48 3.50 -20.75
CA ASP A 9 3.20 2.08 -20.85
C ASP A 9 1.93 1.69 -20.07
N PHE A 10 1.61 2.42 -19.01
CA PHE A 10 0.37 2.29 -18.25
C PHE A 10 -0.82 2.79 -19.07
N THR A 11 -0.74 4.02 -19.61
CA THR A 11 -1.82 4.61 -20.43
C THR A 11 -2.08 3.80 -21.70
N ASP A 12 -1.05 3.27 -22.35
CA ASP A 12 -1.18 2.43 -23.55
C ASP A 12 -1.95 1.12 -23.31
N LYS A 13 -2.17 0.73 -22.05
CA LYS A 13 -2.90 -0.50 -21.64
C LYS A 13 -4.25 -0.23 -21.01
N LEU A 14 -4.66 1.03 -20.91
CA LEU A 14 -5.95 1.39 -20.33
C LEU A 14 -7.10 1.09 -21.31
N PRO A 15 -8.26 0.64 -20.80
CA PRO A 15 -9.49 0.64 -21.59
C PRO A 15 -9.87 2.06 -22.02
N GLU A 16 -10.47 2.20 -23.20
CA GLU A 16 -10.93 3.49 -23.74
C GLU A 16 -12.05 4.14 -22.89
N ASP A 17 -12.82 3.34 -22.16
CA ASP A 17 -13.97 3.74 -21.37
C ASP A 17 -13.67 3.90 -19.86
N ILE A 18 -12.41 3.75 -19.45
CA ILE A 18 -12.03 3.87 -18.04
C ILE A 18 -12.22 5.30 -17.53
N SER A 19 -12.74 5.45 -16.31
CA SER A 19 -12.75 6.75 -15.65
C SER A 19 -11.34 7.13 -15.18
N LEU A 20 -11.07 8.43 -15.05
CA LEU A 20 -9.80 8.91 -14.49
C LEU A 20 -9.58 8.40 -13.05
N ALA A 21 -10.65 8.27 -12.26
CA ALA A 21 -10.57 7.79 -10.89
C ALA A 21 -10.07 6.33 -10.84
N ASP A 22 -10.65 5.45 -11.66
CA ASP A 22 -10.26 4.04 -11.72
C ASP A 22 -8.83 3.87 -12.28
N ALA A 23 -8.44 4.71 -13.25
CA ALA A 23 -7.07 4.74 -13.74
C ALA A 23 -6.06 5.12 -12.63
N ILE A 24 -6.39 6.12 -11.80
CA ILE A 24 -5.54 6.51 -10.67
C ILE A 24 -5.46 5.38 -9.63
N GLU A 25 -6.58 4.74 -9.29
CA GLU A 25 -6.59 3.61 -8.36
C GLU A 25 -5.69 2.49 -8.86
N ARG A 26 -5.81 2.11 -10.13
CA ARG A 26 -4.98 1.08 -10.74
C ARG A 26 -3.49 1.44 -10.69
N LEU A 27 -3.15 2.70 -10.93
CA LEU A 27 -1.77 3.18 -10.84
C LEU A 27 -1.23 3.09 -9.41
N GLN A 28 -2.04 3.42 -8.40
CA GLN A 28 -1.67 3.29 -6.98
C GLN A 28 -1.40 1.83 -6.60
N ILE A 29 -2.26 0.90 -7.03
CA ILE A 29 -2.06 -0.54 -6.80
C ILE A 29 -0.73 -1.00 -7.41
N MET A 30 -0.43 -0.59 -8.64
CA MET A 30 0.84 -0.94 -9.30
C MET A 30 2.05 -0.41 -8.54
N GLU A 31 1.99 0.84 -8.05
CA GLU A 31 3.07 1.42 -7.25
C GLU A 31 3.23 0.69 -5.91
N SER A 32 2.14 0.33 -5.23
CA SER A 32 2.19 -0.45 -3.99
C SER A 32 2.85 -1.82 -4.19
N ILE A 33 2.57 -2.51 -5.31
CA ILE A 33 3.23 -3.78 -5.63
C ILE A 33 4.73 -3.56 -5.86
N ARG A 34 5.11 -2.53 -6.62
CA ARG A 34 6.52 -2.20 -6.89
C ARG A 34 7.28 -1.89 -5.60
N GLN A 35 6.66 -1.13 -4.70
CA GLN A 35 7.21 -0.83 -3.38
C GLN A 35 7.37 -2.10 -2.54
N GLY A 36 6.34 -2.94 -2.48
CA GLY A 36 6.40 -4.22 -1.75
C GLY A 36 7.51 -5.15 -2.27
N GLN A 37 7.73 -5.22 -3.58
CA GLN A 37 8.84 -5.97 -4.16
C GLN A 37 10.20 -5.40 -3.74
N ALA A 38 10.35 -4.07 -3.75
CA ALA A 38 11.57 -3.40 -3.31
C ALA A 38 11.82 -3.59 -1.80
N ASP A 39 10.76 -3.63 -1.00
CA ASP A 39 10.82 -3.89 0.44
C ASP A 39 11.25 -5.33 0.72
N ILE A 40 10.68 -6.32 0.01
CA ILE A 40 11.12 -7.72 0.09
C ILE A 40 12.60 -7.85 -0.28
N ALA A 41 13.03 -7.27 -1.40
CA ALA A 41 14.41 -7.32 -1.86
C ALA A 41 15.39 -6.66 -0.87
N ALA A 42 14.94 -5.66 -0.12
CA ALA A 42 15.73 -4.97 0.89
C ALA A 42 15.60 -5.58 2.30
N GLY A 43 14.86 -6.68 2.46
CA GLY A 43 14.60 -7.30 3.77
C GLY A 43 13.69 -6.48 4.69
N ARG A 44 12.98 -5.47 4.17
CA ARG A 44 12.00 -4.64 4.90
C ARG A 44 10.62 -5.29 4.87
N PHE A 45 10.51 -6.51 5.34
CA PHE A 45 9.22 -7.20 5.46
C PHE A 45 9.15 -7.94 6.80
N VAL A 46 7.94 -8.23 7.23
CA VAL A 46 7.67 -9.12 8.36
C VAL A 46 6.89 -10.32 7.85
N THR A 47 7.15 -11.48 8.43
CA THR A 47 6.34 -12.68 8.22
C THR A 47 4.97 -12.51 8.88
N HIS A 48 4.03 -13.35 8.49
CA HIS A 48 2.69 -13.37 9.09
C HIS A 48 2.74 -13.62 10.61
N GLU A 49 3.67 -14.48 11.06
CA GLU A 49 3.84 -14.81 12.47
C GLU A 49 4.41 -13.62 13.28
N GLU A 50 5.40 -12.91 12.73
CA GLU A 50 5.98 -11.71 13.32
C GLU A 50 4.93 -10.60 13.44
N LEU A 51 4.18 -10.35 12.38
CA LEU A 51 3.07 -9.40 12.39
C LEU A 51 2.03 -9.74 13.47
N GLY A 52 1.70 -11.02 13.64
CA GLY A 52 0.79 -11.49 14.68
C GLY A 52 1.29 -11.20 16.10
N ARG A 53 2.61 -11.25 16.34
CA ARG A 53 3.21 -10.85 17.63
C ARG A 53 3.14 -9.34 17.84
N GLU A 54 3.48 -8.56 16.81
CA GLU A 54 3.45 -7.10 16.88
C GLU A 54 2.03 -6.58 17.16
N MET A 55 1.03 -7.08 16.43
CA MET A 55 -0.37 -6.67 16.65
C MET A 55 -0.87 -6.98 18.07
N LYS A 56 -0.47 -8.12 18.66
CA LYS A 56 -0.81 -8.45 20.06
C LYS A 56 -0.20 -7.46 21.05
N SER A 57 1.01 -6.97 20.78
CA SER A 57 1.69 -5.97 21.63
C SER A 57 0.99 -4.60 21.59
N TRP A 58 0.36 -4.24 20.47
CA TRP A 58 -0.39 -2.99 20.35
C TRP A 58 -1.64 -2.96 21.25
N ASN A 59 -2.36 -4.08 21.38
CA ASN A 59 -3.50 -4.20 22.29
C ASN A 59 -3.12 -4.05 23.77
N SER A 60 -1.90 -4.45 24.13
CA SER A 60 -1.39 -4.26 25.50
C SER A 60 -0.96 -2.82 25.79
N THR A 61 -0.64 -2.04 24.75
CA THR A 61 -0.20 -0.63 24.87
C THR A 61 -1.37 0.36 24.75
N SER A 62 -2.43 0.01 24.01
CA SER A 62 -3.60 0.87 23.81
C SER A 62 -4.60 0.87 24.97
N SER A 63 -4.38 0.06 26.01
CA SER A 63 -5.19 0.08 27.24
C SER A 63 -5.03 1.36 28.10
N GLY A 64 -4.28 2.36 27.62
CA GLY A 64 -4.08 3.67 28.27
C GLY A 64 -4.50 4.91 27.47
N ARG A 65 -5.08 4.78 26.26
CA ARG A 65 -5.52 5.95 25.48
C ARG A 65 -7.00 5.81 25.11
N THR A 66 -7.88 6.26 26.01
CA THR A 66 -9.27 6.54 25.67
C THR A 66 -9.30 7.63 24.61
N VAL A 67 -9.80 7.30 23.42
CA VAL A 67 -10.17 8.32 22.43
C VAL A 67 -11.50 8.91 22.92
N PRO A 68 -11.57 10.20 23.29
CA PRO A 68 -12.82 10.79 23.73
C PRO A 68 -13.82 10.83 22.56
N ALA A 69 -15.09 10.54 22.87
CA ALA A 69 -16.18 10.54 21.90
C ALA A 69 -16.34 11.94 21.25
N PRO A 70 -16.60 12.01 19.93
CA PRO A 70 -16.86 13.29 19.27
C PRO A 70 -18.20 13.88 19.74
N ASN A 71 -18.19 15.21 19.98
CA ASN A 71 -19.37 16.02 20.35
C ASN A 71 -20.52 15.90 19.34
#